data_AF-A0A6B2XAK5-F1
#
_entry.id   AF-A0A6B2XAK5-F1
#
_cell.length_a   1.000
_cell.length_b   1.000
_cell.length_c   1.000
_cell.angle_alpha   90.00
_cell.angle_beta   90.00
_cell.angle_gamma   90.00
#
_symmetry.space_group_name_H-M   'P 1'
#
loop_
_entity.id
_entity.type
_entity.pdbx_description
1 polymer ?
#
loop_
_entity_poly.entity_id
_entity_poly.type
_entity_poly.pdbx_seq_one_letter_code
_entity_poly.pdbx_strand_id
1 'polypeptide(L)' 'MKVTVDDDRCRGHGVCCTLCPEVFDLSDDGYAVVETPEVPAEFEDAVRSAAGMCPERAITIS' A
#
# COMPACT_ATOMS: atom_id res chain seq x y z
N MET A 1 -10.93 -4.53 5.56
CA MET A 1 -11.18 -3.53 4.49
C MET A 1 -10.58 -4.01 3.16
N LYS A 2 -10.84 -3.37 2.02
CA LYS A 2 -10.11 -3.61 0.77
C LYS A 2 -9.12 -2.50 0.46
N VAL A 3 -7.96 -2.86 -0.10
CA VAL A 3 -6.92 -1.90 -0.50
C VAL A 3 -6.41 -2.18 -1.92
N THR A 4 -6.06 -1.11 -2.63
CA THR A 4 -5.52 -1.14 -4.00
C THR A 4 -4.44 -0.08 -4.17
N VAL A 5 -3.51 -0.30 -5.10
CA VAL A 5 -2.50 0.68 -5.55
C VAL A 5 -2.78 1.04 -7.01
N ASP A 6 -2.73 2.34 -7.31
CA ASP A 6 -2.80 2.89 -8.65
C ASP A 6 -1.38 2.97 -9.24
N ASP A 7 -1.10 2.11 -10.22
CA ASP A 7 0.22 1.98 -10.85
C ASP A 7 0.62 3.22 -11.66
N ASP A 8 -0.34 3.97 -12.23
CA ASP A 8 -0.05 5.18 -12.99
C ASP A 8 0.45 6.32 -12.08
N ARG A 9 0.07 6.26 -10.80
CA ARG A 9 0.43 7.24 -9.77
C ARG A 9 1.58 6.78 -8.91
N CYS A 10 1.77 5.49 -8.72
CA CYS A 10 2.85 4.95 -7.92
C CYS A 10 4.21 5.37 -8.47
N ARG A 11 5.12 5.80 -7.59
CA ARG A 11 6.49 6.20 -7.93
C ARG A 11 7.56 5.46 -7.11
N GLY A 12 7.20 4.33 -6.52
CA GLY A 12 8.17 3.45 -5.86
C GLY A 12 8.83 3.99 -4.58
N HIS A 13 8.15 4.88 -3.85
CA HIS A 13 8.71 5.48 -2.62
C HIS A 13 8.95 4.47 -1.48
N GLY A 14 8.33 3.29 -1.49
CA GLY A 14 8.53 2.23 -0.49
C GLY A 14 7.98 2.50 0.92
N VAL A 15 7.35 3.66 1.15
CA VAL A 15 6.80 4.05 2.47
C VAL A 15 5.72 3.08 2.94
N CYS A 16 4.87 2.60 2.03
CA CYS A 16 3.82 1.62 2.35
C CYS A 16 4.40 0.28 2.84
N CYS A 17 5.42 -0.25 2.15
CA CYS A 17 6.12 -1.48 2.54
C CYS A 17 6.86 -1.32 3.88
N THR A 18 7.29 -0.11 4.23
CA THR A 18 7.90 0.17 5.56
C THR A 18 6.85 0.16 6.67
N LEU A 19 5.64 0.62 6.39
CA LEU A 19 4.57 0.76 7.39
C LEU A 19 3.75 -0.52 7.58
N CYS A 20 3.57 -1.31 6.51
CA CYS A 20 2.81 -2.56 6.56
C CYS A 20 3.35 -3.55 5.51
N PRO A 21 4.53 -4.15 5.73
CA PRO A 21 5.12 -5.15 4.83
C PRO A 21 4.26 -6.41 4.67
N GLU A 22 3.29 -6.65 5.56
CA GLU A 22 2.36 -7.77 5.49
C GLU A 22 1.28 -7.59 4.40
N VAL A 23 1.07 -6.35 3.93
CA VAL A 23 0.05 -6.01 2.93
C VAL A 23 0.66 -5.48 1.64
N PHE A 24 1.79 -4.77 1.73
CA PHE A 24 2.44 -4.15 0.57
C PHE A 24 3.84 -4.72 0.34
N ASP A 25 4.15 -4.92 -0.93
CA ASP A 25 5.52 -5.23 -1.38
C ASP A 25 5.90 -4.32 -2.57
N LEU A 26 7.16 -4.38 -3.00
CA LEU A 26 7.62 -3.77 -4.23
C LEU A 26 7.79 -4.84 -5.31
N SER A 27 7.25 -4.58 -6.49
CA SER A 27 7.55 -5.36 -7.68
C SER A 27 9.02 -5.22 -8.08
N ASP A 28 9.48 -6.08 -8.99
CA ASP A 28 10.84 -6.04 -9.54
C ASP A 28 11.16 -4.70 -10.24
N ASP A 29 10.13 -4.01 -10.75
CA ASP A 29 10.24 -2.68 -11.37
C ASP A 29 10.20 -1.53 -10.34
N GLY A 30 10.09 -1.85 -9.04
CA GLY A 30 10.10 -0.91 -7.93
C GLY A 30 8.76 -0.24 -7.63
N TYR A 31 7.64 -0.75 -8.15
CA TYR A 31 6.30 -0.23 -7.87
C TYR A 31 5.64 -0.98 -6.72
N ALA A 32 4.89 -0.27 -5.88
CA ALA A 32 4.13 -0.89 -4.81
C ALA A 32 3.02 -1.79 -5.35
N VAL A 33 2.92 -3.01 -4.82
CA VAL A 33 1.85 -3.97 -5.09
C VAL A 33 1.16 -4.35 -3.78
N VAL A 34 -0.06 -4.88 -3.88
CA VAL A 34 -0.85 -5.35 -2.73
C VAL A 34 -0.85 -6.87 -2.72
N GLU A 35 -0.17 -7.46 -1.76
CA GLU A 35 -0.12 -8.92 -1.55
C GLU A 35 -1.40 -9.43 -0.88
N THR A 36 -1.98 -8.61 0.00
CA THR A 36 -3.19 -8.95 0.76
C THR A 36 -4.31 -7.93 0.49
N PRO A 37 -5.08 -8.07 -0.61
CA PRO A 37 -6.13 -7.12 -0.98
C PRO A 37 -7.27 -7.01 0.03
N GLU A 38 -7.60 -8.13 0.69
CA GLU A 38 -8.54 -8.17 1.81
C GLU A 38 -7.77 -8.08 3.13
N VAL A 39 -7.63 -6.85 3.63
CA VAL A 39 -6.77 -6.52 4.77
C VAL A 39 -7.36 -7.10 6.06
N PRO A 40 -6.61 -7.95 6.79
CA PRO A 40 -6.98 -8.42 8.12
C PRO A 40 -7.16 -7.27 9.11
N ALA A 41 -8.07 -7.44 10.08
CA ALA A 41 -8.43 -6.39 11.05
C ALA A 41 -7.20 -5.81 11.80
N GLU A 42 -6.20 -6.63 12.09
CA GLU A 42 -4.98 -6.22 12.79
C GLU A 42 -4.06 -5.28 11.98
N PHE A 43 -4.21 -5.26 10.64
CA PHE A 43 -3.40 -4.43 9.75
C PHE A 43 -4.14 -3.19 9.22
N GLU A 44 -5.43 -3.02 9.51
CA GLU A 44 -6.21 -1.92 8.94
C GLU A 44 -5.66 -0.53 9.30
N ASP A 45 -5.18 -0.33 10.54
CA ASP A 45 -4.61 0.95 10.97
C ASP A 45 -3.26 1.23 10.30
N ALA A 46 -2.44 0.20 10.10
CA ALA A 46 -1.18 0.30 9.36
C ALA A 46 -1.45 0.65 7.89
N VAL A 47 -2.45 0.03 7.26
CA VAL A 47 -2.88 0.33 5.89
C VAL A 47 -3.44 1.74 5.75
N ARG A 48 -4.27 2.21 6.70
CA ARG A 48 -4.74 3.60 6.73
C ARG A 48 -3.59 4.59 6.80
N SER A 49 -2.59 4.28 7.63
CA SER A 49 -1.38 5.10 7.77
C SER A 49 -0.56 5.12 6.48
N ALA A 50 -0.35 3.95 5.85
CA ALA A 50 0.33 3.82 4.57
C ALA A 50 -0.36 4.63 3.47
N ALA A 51 -1.69 4.57 3.39
CA ALA A 51 -2.46 5.35 2.42
C ALA A 51 -2.33 6.87 2.65
N GLY A 52 -2.36 7.31 3.92
CA GLY A 52 -2.19 8.71 4.28
C GLY A 52 -0.77 9.25 4.06
N MET A 53 0.24 8.39 4.15
CA MET A 53 1.66 8.75 3.99
C MET A 53 2.17 8.60 2.56
N CYS A 54 1.39 8.03 1.64
CA CYS A 54 1.76 7.93 0.24
C CYS A 54 1.88 9.33 -0.39
N PRO A 55 3.07 9.78 -0.83
CA PRO A 55 3.25 11.12 -1.39
C PRO A 55 2.39 11.37 -2.64
N GLU A 56 2.25 10.33 -3.46
CA GLU A 56 1.49 10.36 -4.72
C GLU A 56 -0.01 10.12 -4.52
N ARG A 57 -0.43 9.77 -3.29
CA ARG A 57 -1.79 9.33 -2.94
C ARG A 57 -2.29 8.21 -3.89
N ALA A 58 -1.42 7.26 -4.17
CA ALA A 58 -1.69 6.13 -5.08
C ALA A 58 -2.48 4.99 -4.41
N ILE A 59 -2.67 5.02 -3.09
CA ILE A 59 -3.32 3.93 -2.34
C ILE A 59 -4.78 4.30 -2.08
N THR A 60 -5.70 3.41 -2.46
CA THR A 60 -7.15 3.56 -2.23
C THR A 60 -7.66 2.47 -1.31
N ILE A 61 -8.54 2.85 -0.37
CA ILE A 61 -9.17 1.97 0.61
C ILE A 61 -10.69 1.98 0.38
N SER A 62 -11.33 0.82 0.43
CA SER A 62 -12.79 0.64 0.26
C SER A 62 -13.39 -0.42 1.20
#